data_AF-A0A1F9DZI9-F1
#
_entry.id   AF-A0A1F9DZI9-F1
#
_cell.length_a   1.000
_cell.length_b   1.000
_cell.length_c   1.000
_cell.angle_alpha   90.00
_cell.angle_beta   90.00
_cell.angle_gamma   90.00
#
_symmetry.space_group_name_H-M   'P 1'
#
loop_
_entity.id
_entity.type
_entity.pdbx_description
1 polymer ?
#
loop_
_entity_poly.entity_id
_entity_poly.type
_entity_poly.pdbx_seq_one_letter_code
_entity_poly.pdbx_strand_id
1 'polypeptide(L)'
;MVLRISNPYFGLIHGSKRDQGSLVFDLIEEFRAPFSDRLVLGMVGRGFQPQIGAHGFLKTRTRRQLAIGFLKHWKKKMLWRSRKMSPALILGGQAESLSKVFNYEGAYHPFKMRW
;
A
#
# COMPACT_ATOMS: atom_id res chain seq x y z
N MET A 1 -0.15 17.49 -5.87
CA MET A 1 -0.05 17.25 -4.42
C MET A 1 1.06 16.23 -4.20
N VAL A 2 2.28 16.72 -3.97
CA VAL A 2 3.45 15.91 -3.64
C VAL A 2 3.30 15.48 -2.18
N LEU A 3 3.34 14.18 -1.90
CA LEU A 3 3.38 13.69 -0.53
C LEU A 3 4.69 14.19 0.09
N ARG A 4 4.59 15.16 1.01
CA ARG A 4 5.70 15.62 1.84
C ARG A 4 5.96 14.54 2.89
N ILE A 5 6.59 13.44 2.47
CA ILE A 5 7.25 12.52 3.38
C ILE A 5 8.64 13.13 3.59
N SER A 6 8.80 13.88 4.68
CA SER A 6 10.14 14.23 5.15
C SER A 6 10.81 12.94 5.60
N ASN A 7 11.52 12.31 4.68
CA ASN A 7 12.36 11.12 4.85
C ASN A 7 11.61 9.75 4.90
N PRO A 8 11.53 8.98 3.78
CA PRO A 8 10.84 7.68 3.67
C PRO A 8 11.57 6.50 4.34
N TYR A 9 12.08 6.71 5.55
CA TYR A 9 13.32 6.08 5.97
C TYR A 9 13.35 5.72 7.49
N PHE A 10 12.30 5.14 8.10
CA PHE A 10 12.37 4.89 9.55
C PHE A 10 11.65 3.64 10.11
N GLY A 11 12.17 2.40 10.00
CA GLY A 11 11.39 1.18 10.29
C GLY A 11 11.76 0.27 11.44
N LEU A 12 10.74 -0.30 12.11
CA LEU A 12 10.83 -1.01 13.39
C LEU A 12 10.87 -2.53 13.32
N ILE A 13 10.49 -3.17 12.21
CA ILE A 13 10.49 -4.63 12.17
C ILE A 13 11.36 -5.03 10.99
N HIS A 14 12.55 -5.54 11.32
CA HIS A 14 13.42 -6.48 10.60
C HIS A 14 14.88 -6.22 11.02
N GLY A 15 15.37 -7.08 11.93
CA GLY A 15 16.76 -7.48 12.06
C GLY A 15 17.87 -6.44 11.88
N SER A 16 18.24 -5.81 12.99
CA SER A 16 19.64 -5.55 13.40
C SER A 16 20.52 -4.53 12.69
N LYS A 17 20.10 -3.87 11.60
CA LYS A 17 20.84 -2.69 11.12
C LYS A 17 19.89 -1.55 10.76
N ARG A 18 20.31 -0.38 11.22
CA ARG A 18 19.65 0.92 11.25
C ARG A 18 19.46 1.50 9.84
N ASP A 19 18.94 0.69 8.91
CA ASP A 19 18.71 1.04 7.51
C ASP A 19 17.22 1.29 7.33
N GLN A 20 16.81 2.46 7.80
CA GLN A 20 15.79 3.36 7.29
C GLN A 20 14.69 2.82 6.30
N GLY A 21 14.98 2.00 5.29
CA GLY A 21 13.97 1.48 4.34
C GLY A 21 12.90 0.52 4.90
N SER A 22 13.08 -0.09 6.07
CA SER A 22 12.19 -1.16 6.59
C SER A 22 10.74 -0.72 6.91
N LEU A 23 10.49 0.54 7.28
CA LEU A 23 9.14 0.96 7.75
C LEU A 23 8.14 1.03 6.64
N VAL A 24 8.62 1.50 5.49
CA VAL A 24 7.78 1.66 4.32
C VAL A 24 7.29 0.28 3.91
N PHE A 25 8.10 -0.75 4.13
CA PHE A 25 7.70 -2.15 3.96
C PHE A 25 6.69 -2.61 5.02
N ASP A 26 6.88 -2.31 6.31
CA ASP A 26 5.88 -2.67 7.33
C ASP A 26 4.53 -1.97 7.10
N LEU A 27 4.57 -0.69 6.73
CA LEU A 27 3.38 0.12 6.49
C LEU A 27 2.63 -0.34 5.24
N ILE A 28 3.33 -0.76 4.18
CA ILE A 28 2.67 -1.20 2.93
C ILE A 28 1.96 -2.55 3.10
N GLU A 29 2.36 -3.39 4.06
CA GLU A 29 1.71 -4.68 4.31
C GLU A 29 0.22 -4.53 4.63
N GLU A 30 -0.18 -3.49 5.38
CA GLU A 30 -1.60 -3.20 5.67
C GLU A 30 -2.42 -2.92 4.40
N PHE A 31 -1.76 -2.47 3.33
CA PHE A 31 -2.38 -2.09 2.06
C PHE A 31 -2.25 -3.18 1.00
N ARG A 32 -1.37 -4.18 1.19
CA ARG A 32 -1.09 -5.22 0.20
C ARG A 32 -2.31 -6.08 -0.10
N ALA A 33 -2.92 -6.66 0.93
CA ALA A 33 -4.12 -7.47 0.76
C ALA A 33 -5.33 -6.70 0.15
N PRO A 34 -5.71 -5.51 0.65
CA PRO A 34 -6.90 -4.81 0.15
C PRO A 34 -6.74 -4.20 -1.25
N PHE A 35 -5.54 -3.79 -1.65
CA PHE A 35 -5.34 -3.08 -2.92
C PHE A 35 -4.60 -3.88 -3.99
N SER A 36 -3.69 -4.78 -3.60
CA SER A 36 -2.95 -5.63 -4.54
C SER A 36 -3.59 -7.00 -4.68
N ASP A 37 -3.72 -7.76 -3.59
CA ASP A 37 -4.19 -9.15 -3.68
C ASP A 37 -5.65 -9.22 -4.13
N ARG A 38 -6.52 -8.39 -3.53
CA ARG A 38 -7.92 -8.28 -3.93
C ARG A 38 -8.09 -7.88 -5.39
N LEU A 39 -7.21 -7.02 -5.91
CA LEU A 39 -7.25 -6.61 -7.31
C LEU A 39 -6.92 -7.81 -8.21
N VAL A 40 -5.81 -8.49 -7.94
CA VAL A 40 -5.35 -9.63 -8.75
C VAL A 40 -6.40 -10.74 -8.71
N LEU A 41 -6.83 -11.16 -7.52
CA LEU A 41 -7.85 -12.20 -7.35
C LEU A 41 -9.16 -11.80 -8.01
N GLY A 42 -9.60 -10.54 -7.84
CA GLY A 42 -10.82 -10.04 -8.46
C GLY A 42 -10.73 -9.98 -9.98
N MET A 43 -9.57 -9.62 -10.54
CA MET A 43 -9.36 -9.62 -11.99
C MET A 43 -9.37 -11.05 -12.53
N VAL A 44 -8.61 -11.96 -11.92
CA VAL A 44 -8.53 -13.37 -12.33
C VAL A 44 -9.90 -14.05 -12.23
N GLY A 45 -10.64 -13.82 -11.14
CA GLY A 45 -12.00 -14.33 -10.97
C GLY A 45 -13.01 -13.79 -12.00
N ARG A 46 -12.69 -12.69 -12.69
CA ARG A 46 -13.47 -12.15 -13.82
C ARG A 46 -12.92 -12.56 -15.19
N GLY A 47 -12.08 -13.60 -15.25
CA GLY A 47 -11.53 -14.13 -16.50
C GLY A 47 -10.28 -13.40 -17.02
N PHE A 48 -9.65 -12.53 -16.22
CA PHE A 48 -8.35 -11.96 -16.59
C PHE A 48 -7.27 -13.06 -16.59
N GLN A 49 -6.65 -13.28 -17.74
CA GLN A 49 -5.54 -14.22 -17.90
C GLN A 49 -4.22 -13.44 -18.08
N PRO A 50 -3.36 -13.37 -17.05
CA PRO A 50 -2.09 -12.68 -17.15
C PRO A 50 -1.16 -13.38 -18.15
N GLN A 51 -0.59 -12.61 -19.07
CA GLN A 51 0.36 -13.13 -20.05
C GLN A 51 1.77 -13.04 -19.51
N ILE A 52 2.45 -14.18 -19.48
CA ILE A 52 3.85 -14.30 -19.08
C ILE A 52 4.74 -14.22 -20.34
N GLY A 53 5.84 -13.49 -20.23
CA GLY A 53 6.90 -13.34 -21.22
C GLY A 53 8.13 -14.18 -20.86
N ALA A 54 9.30 -13.75 -21.32
CA ALA A 54 10.55 -14.45 -21.03
C ALA A 54 10.85 -14.47 -19.52
N HIS A 55 11.50 -15.53 -19.06
CA HIS A 55 11.98 -15.71 -17.68
C HIS A 55 10.91 -15.55 -16.59
N GLY A 56 9.63 -15.84 -16.89
CA GLY A 56 8.56 -15.75 -15.91
C GLY A 56 8.04 -14.33 -15.64
N PHE A 57 8.55 -13.31 -16.36
CA PHE A 57 8.08 -11.94 -16.18
C PHE A 57 6.73 -11.69 -16.87
N LEU A 58 5.90 -10.82 -16.30
CA LEU A 58 4.67 -10.38 -16.97
C LEU A 58 4.99 -9.61 -18.26
N LYS A 59 4.26 -9.90 -19.34
CA LYS A 59 4.30 -9.10 -20.57
C LYS A 59 3.88 -7.65 -20.26
N THR A 60 4.42 -6.71 -21.03
CA THR A 60 4.15 -5.27 -20.87
C THR A 60 2.66 -4.95 -20.84
N ARG A 61 1.85 -5.61 -21.69
CA ARG A 61 0.39 -5.46 -21.72
C ARG A 61 -0.25 -5.83 -20.37
N THR A 62 0.12 -6.98 -19.82
CA THR A 62 -0.38 -7.47 -18.53
C THR A 62 0.04 -6.57 -17.37
N ARG A 63 1.31 -6.12 -17.35
CA ARG A 63 1.77 -5.13 -16.34
C ARG A 63 0.94 -3.85 -16.40
N ARG A 64 0.68 -3.33 -17.61
CA ARG A 64 -0.12 -2.11 -17.81
C ARG A 64 -1.56 -2.27 -17.35
N GLN A 65 -2.19 -3.42 -17.64
CA GLN A 65 -3.55 -3.71 -17.19
C GLN A 65 -3.65 -3.76 -15.66
N LEU A 66 -2.72 -4.44 -15.00
CA LEU A 66 -2.63 -4.48 -13.54
C LEU A 66 -2.39 -3.09 -12.95
N ALA A 67 -1.44 -2.32 -13.50
CA ALA A 67 -1.14 -0.98 -13.02
C ALA A 67 -2.34 -0.02 -13.16
N ILE A 68 -3.06 -0.06 -14.29
CA ILE A 68 -4.27 0.75 -14.50
C ILE A 68 -5.36 0.34 -13.50
N GLY A 69 -5.59 -0.97 -13.32
CA GLY A 69 -6.53 -1.49 -12.34
C GLY A 69 -6.19 -0.99 -10.93
N PHE A 70 -4.94 -1.18 -10.51
CA PHE A 70 -4.45 -0.72 -9.22
C PHE A 70 -4.66 0.78 -9.03
N LEU A 71 -4.21 1.61 -9.98
CA LEU A 71 -4.34 3.06 -9.89
C LEU A 71 -5.81 3.52 -9.82
N LYS A 72 -6.72 2.83 -10.52
CA LYS A 72 -8.16 3.12 -10.43
C LYS A 72 -8.69 2.89 -9.02
N HIS A 73 -8.31 1.77 -8.38
CA HIS A 73 -8.72 1.47 -7.01
C HIS A 73 -8.00 2.36 -5.97
N TRP A 74 -6.70 2.61 -6.16
CA TRP A 74 -5.87 3.45 -5.31
C TRP A 74 -6.32 4.91 -5.26
N LYS A 75 -6.92 5.42 -6.35
CA LYS A 75 -7.47 6.79 -6.42
C LYS A 75 -8.91 6.89 -5.92
N LYS A 76 -9.63 5.78 -5.79
CA LYS A 76 -11.04 5.79 -5.39
C LYS A 76 -11.14 6.14 -3.90
N LYS A 77 -11.91 7.18 -3.56
CA LYS A 77 -12.19 7.52 -2.16
C LYS A 77 -13.03 6.42 -1.52
N MET A 78 -12.71 6.10 -0.27
CA MET A 78 -13.44 5.16 0.57
C MET A 78 -13.74 5.78 1.94
N LEU A 79 -14.75 5.25 2.62
CA LEU A 79 -15.06 5.66 3.98
C LEU A 79 -14.05 5.01 4.93
N TRP A 80 -13.32 5.82 5.68
CA TRP A 80 -12.39 5.38 6.71
C TRP A 80 -12.48 6.34 7.89
N ARG A 81 -12.70 5.81 9.10
CA ARG A 81 -12.94 6.59 10.34
C ARG A 81 -13.93 7.73 10.13
N SER A 82 -15.09 7.40 9.56
CA SER A 82 -16.18 8.36 9.27
C SER A 82 -15.85 9.47 8.26
N ARG A 83 -14.71 9.39 7.56
CA ARG A 83 -14.29 10.37 6.55
C ARG A 83 -14.07 9.71 5.19
N LYS A 84 -14.45 10.39 4.11
CA LYS A 84 -14.19 9.93 2.73
C LYS A 84 -12.79 10.36 2.29
N MET A 85 -11.88 9.41 2.13
CA MET A 85 -10.50 9.68 1.73
C MET A 85 -9.94 8.62 0.79
N SER A 86 -8.91 8.98 0.03
CA SER A 86 -8.22 8.02 -0.85
C SER A 86 -7.25 7.15 -0.04
N PRO A 87 -6.95 5.94 -0.52
CA PRO A 87 -5.89 5.08 -0.01
C PRO A 87 -4.56 5.82 0.21
N ALA A 88 -4.16 6.69 -0.73
CA ALA A 88 -2.95 7.50 -0.59
C ALA A 88 -2.96 8.44 0.64
N LEU A 89 -4.12 9.04 0.96
CA LEU A 89 -4.27 9.89 2.14
C LEU A 89 -4.26 9.06 3.42
N ILE A 90 -4.89 7.87 3.42
CA ILE A 90 -4.86 6.95 4.55
C ILE A 90 -3.42 6.51 4.83
N LEU A 91 -2.68 6.11 3.79
CA LEU A 91 -1.27 5.73 3.90
C LEU A 91 -0.42 6.86 4.50
N GLY A 92 -0.60 8.08 4.02
CA GLY A 92 0.09 9.25 4.57
C GLY A 92 -0.23 9.48 6.06
N GLY A 93 -1.52 9.37 6.44
CA GLY A 93 -1.93 9.48 7.83
C GLY A 93 -1.41 8.36 8.72
N GLN A 94 -1.29 7.13 8.18
CA GLN A 94 -0.68 6.03 8.91
C GLN A 94 0.82 6.23 9.09
N ALA A 95 1.53 6.73 8.08
CA ALA A 95 2.95 7.09 8.22
C ALA A 95 3.14 8.16 9.31
N GLU A 96 2.30 9.20 9.34
CA GLU A 96 2.35 10.23 10.38
C GLU A 96 2.05 9.66 11.77
N SER A 97 1.01 8.82 11.90
CA SER A 97 0.66 8.19 13.17
C SER A 97 1.79 7.31 13.70
N LEU A 98 2.52 6.65 12.80
CA LEU A 98 3.63 5.80 13.15
C LEU A 98 4.82 6.64 13.63
N SER A 99 5.15 7.74 12.92
CA SER A 99 6.16 8.72 13.36
C SER A 99 5.89 9.30 14.75
N LYS A 100 4.61 9.53 15.11
CA LYS A 100 4.25 10.00 16.45
C LYS A 100 4.55 8.96 17.55
N VAL A 101 4.23 7.69 17.29
CA VAL A 101 4.57 6.60 18.23
C VAL A 101 6.07 6.49 18.46
N PHE A 102 6.89 6.70 17.42
CA PHE A 102 8.35 6.73 17.57
C PHE A 102 8.86 7.85 18.50
N ASN A 103 8.16 8.97 18.53
CA ASN A 103 8.45 10.09 19.44
C ASN A 103 7.81 9.90 20.82
N TYR A 104 7.27 8.71 21.12
CA TYR A 104 6.50 8.40 22.33
C TYR A 104 5.25 9.26 22.50
N GLU A 105 4.71 9.76 21.40
CA GLU A 105 3.50 10.58 21.36
C GLU A 105 2.32 9.77 20.79
N GLY A 106 1.39 9.37 21.66
CA GLY A 106 0.13 8.73 21.24
C GLY A 106 0.24 7.23 20.93
N ALA A 107 -0.77 6.71 20.22
CA ALA A 107 -0.91 5.28 19.92
C ALA A 107 -1.15 5.04 18.42
N TYR A 108 -0.58 3.96 17.89
CA TYR A 108 -0.78 3.55 16.50
C TYR A 108 -2.01 2.65 16.38
N HIS A 109 -2.86 2.96 15.40
CA HIS A 109 -4.06 2.19 15.11
C HIS A 109 -4.02 1.71 13.65
N PRO A 110 -3.77 0.41 13.42
CA PRO A 110 -3.49 -0.13 12.09
C PRO A 110 -4.68 0.03 11.14
N PHE A 111 -4.40 0.12 9.85
CA PHE A 111 -5.43 0.13 8.83
C PHE A 111 -6.07 -1.26 8.73
N LYS A 112 -7.38 -1.30 8.96
CA LYS A 112 -8.19 -2.51 8.78
C LYS A 112 -9.25 -2.23 7.75
N MET A 113 -9.19 -2.94 6.62
CA MET A 113 -10.26 -2.95 5.64
C MET A 113 -11.10 -4.22 5.85
N ARG A 114 -12.43 -4.07 5.88
CA ARG A 114 -13.33 -5.22 5.76
C ARG A 114 -13.24 -5.75 4.33
N TRP A 115 -12.96 -7.04 4.18
CA TRP A 115 -12.88 -7.69 2.88
C TRP A 115 -14.26 -7.82 2.25
#